data_AF-A0A940L6T2-F1
#
_entry.id   AF-A0A940L6T2-F1
#
_cell.length_a   1.000
_cell.length_b   1.000
_cell.length_c   1.000
_cell.angle_alpha   90.00
_cell.angle_beta   90.00
_cell.angle_gamma   90.00
#
_symmetry.space_group_name_H-M   'P 1'
#
loop_
_entity.id
_entity.type
_entity.pdbx_description
1 polymer ?
#
loop_
_entity_poly.entity_id
_entity_poly.type
_entity_poly.pdbx_seq_one_letter_code
_entity_poly.pdbx_strand_id
1 'polypeptide(L)'
;MSKENFRQLKPFFSIVLVIFTLFAIVFLQMEERRMGYVVLKLTREHKKVLEEKRTKEISLAKITRPQLLDHVAQQKFTLKKVQANQIIHLSGEPDNVVEKAADKKIAKKDL
;
A
#
# COMPACT_ATOMS: atom_id res chain seq x y z
N MET A 1 -24.64 -23.88 -59.33
CA MET A 1 -25.89 -24.28 -58.64
C MET A 1 -26.99 -23.31 -59.01
N SER A 2 -28.14 -23.83 -59.49
CA SER A 2 -29.24 -23.05 -60.05
C SER A 2 -29.85 -22.07 -59.03
N LYS A 3 -30.13 -20.83 -59.46
CA LYS A 3 -30.76 -19.76 -58.67
C LYS A 3 -32.13 -20.17 -58.09
N GLU A 4 -32.76 -21.19 -58.66
CA GLU A 4 -34.05 -21.73 -58.22
C GLU A 4 -33.96 -22.44 -56.85
N ASN A 5 -32.85 -23.15 -56.59
CA ASN A 5 -32.59 -23.81 -55.31
C ASN A 5 -32.46 -22.79 -54.16
N PHE A 6 -31.95 -21.59 -54.46
CA PHE A 6 -31.77 -20.52 -53.48
C PHE A 6 -33.10 -19.88 -53.04
N ARG A 7 -34.12 -19.86 -53.91
CA ARG A 7 -35.46 -19.39 -53.57
C ARG A 7 -36.19 -20.38 -52.64
N GLN A 8 -35.96 -21.68 -52.83
CA GLN A 8 -36.54 -22.73 -51.99
C GLN A 8 -35.92 -22.80 -50.58
N LEU A 9 -34.66 -22.35 -50.42
CA LEU A 9 -33.95 -22.32 -49.12
C LEU A 9 -34.32 -21.13 -48.22
N LYS A 10 -34.94 -20.07 -48.76
CA LYS A 10 -35.36 -18.88 -47.99
C LYS A 10 -36.24 -19.20 -46.75
N PRO A 11 -37.30 -20.01 -46.84
CA PRO A 11 -38.12 -20.34 -45.67
C PRO A 11 -37.33 -21.11 -44.61
N PHE A 12 -36.41 -21.99 -45.03
CA PHE A 12 -35.54 -22.72 -44.11
C PHE A 12 -34.62 -21.78 -43.34
N PHE A 13 -33.98 -20.83 -44.04
CA PHE A 13 -33.12 -19.84 -43.41
C PHE A 13 -33.88 -18.93 -42.44
N SER A 14 -35.12 -18.55 -42.77
CA SER A 14 -35.96 -17.74 -41.88
C SER A 14 -36.25 -18.47 -40.56
N ILE A 15 -36.56 -19.76 -40.61
CA ILE A 15 -36.83 -20.57 -39.41
C ILE A 15 -35.56 -20.76 -38.59
N VAL A 16 -34.44 -21.07 -39.25
CA VAL A 16 -33.13 -21.21 -38.59
C VAL A 16 -32.74 -19.91 -37.89
N LEU A 17 -32.97 -18.76 -38.53
CA LEU A 17 -32.67 -17.45 -37.94
C LEU A 17 -33.52 -17.20 -36.69
N VAL A 18 -34.81 -17.51 -36.73
CA VAL A 18 -35.70 -17.40 -35.55
C VAL A 18 -35.25 -18.32 -34.40
N ILE A 19 -34.85 -19.55 -34.71
CA ILE A 19 -34.32 -20.48 -33.72
C ILE A 19 -33.01 -19.94 -33.13
N PHE A 20 -32.11 -19.46 -33.97
CA PHE A 20 -30.83 -18.91 -33.56
C PHE A 20 -31.00 -17.69 -32.65
N THR A 21 -31.91 -16.78 -32.97
CA THR A 21 -32.16 -15.60 -32.13
C THR A 21 -32.76 -15.98 -30.78
N LEU A 22 -33.69 -16.95 -30.74
CA LEU A 22 -34.22 -17.49 -29.48
C LEU A 22 -33.12 -18.10 -28.62
N PHE A 23 -32.24 -18.92 -29.19
CA PHE A 23 -31.10 -19.48 -28.46
C PHE A 23 -30.13 -18.38 -28.00
N ALA A 24 -29.80 -17.43 -28.87
CA ALA A 24 -28.87 -16.35 -28.54
C ALA A 24 -29.33 -15.54 -27.32
N ILE A 25 -30.63 -15.24 -27.21
CA ILE A 25 -31.19 -14.54 -26.04
C ILE A 25 -31.00 -15.36 -24.76
N VAL A 26 -31.30 -16.66 -24.80
CA VAL A 26 -31.12 -17.56 -23.64
C VAL A 26 -29.65 -17.66 -23.25
N PHE A 27 -28.74 -17.81 -24.22
CA PHE A 27 -27.31 -17.85 -23.96
C PHE A 27 -26.82 -16.54 -23.34
N LEU A 28 -27.27 -15.39 -23.84
CA LEU A 28 -26.88 -14.09 -23.28
C LEU A 28 -27.32 -13.94 -21.82
N GLN A 29 -28.53 -14.39 -21.49
CA GLN A 29 -29.04 -14.37 -20.12
C GLN A 29 -28.29 -15.34 -19.19
N MET A 30 -27.90 -16.51 -19.70
CA MET A 30 -27.08 -17.47 -18.95
C MET A 30 -25.65 -16.95 -18.73
N GLU A 31 -25.08 -16.28 -19.74
CA GLU A 31 -23.75 -15.69 -19.69
C GLU A 31 -23.67 -14.57 -18.65
N GLU A 32 -24.67 -13.70 -18.61
CA GLU A 32 -24.77 -12.60 -17.63
C GLU A 32 -24.79 -13.16 -16.21
N ARG A 33 -25.59 -14.20 -15.94
CA ARG A 33 -25.63 -14.86 -14.62
C ARG A 33 -24.29 -15.49 -14.26
N ARG A 34 -23.65 -16.19 -15.20
CA ARG A 34 -22.33 -16.82 -14.96
C ARG A 34 -21.28 -15.76 -14.64
N MET A 35 -21.19 -14.72 -15.46
CA MET A 35 -20.24 -13.62 -15.26
C MET A 35 -20.50 -12.87 -13.95
N GLY A 36 -21.77 -12.63 -13.60
CA GLY A 36 -22.14 -12.03 -12.32
C GLY A 36 -21.59 -12.80 -11.11
N TYR A 37 -21.73 -14.13 -11.11
CA TYR A 37 -21.18 -14.96 -10.01
C TYR A 37 -19.65 -14.95 -9.97
N VAL A 38 -18.99 -14.98 -11.14
CA VAL A 38 -17.53 -14.92 -11.22
C VAL A 38 -17.00 -13.59 -10.69
N VAL A 39 -17.58 -12.47 -11.11
CA VAL A 39 -17.17 -11.13 -10.65
C VAL A 39 -17.39 -10.96 -9.15
N LEU A 40 -18.53 -11.44 -8.63
CA LEU A 40 -18.83 -11.37 -7.20
C LEU A 40 -17.83 -12.19 -6.38
N LYS A 41 -17.48 -13.40 -6.84
CA LYS A 41 -16.44 -14.24 -6.22
C LYS A 41 -15.09 -13.53 -6.23
N LEU A 42 -14.68 -13.02 -7.40
CA LEU A 42 -13.40 -12.34 -7.58
C LEU A 42 -13.29 -11.09 -6.71
N THR A 43 -14.38 -10.32 -6.58
CA THR A 43 -14.45 -9.14 -5.70
C THR A 43 -14.27 -9.51 -4.24
N ARG A 44 -14.87 -10.62 -3.78
CA ARG A 44 -14.69 -11.12 -2.41
C ARG A 44 -13.27 -11.57 -2.15
N GLU A 45 -12.66 -12.30 -3.08
CA GLU A 45 -11.28 -12.75 -2.99
C GLU A 45 -10.31 -11.57 -2.97
N HIS A 46 -10.49 -10.60 -3.86
CA HIS A 46 -9.69 -9.37 -3.89
C HIS A 46 -9.81 -8.59 -2.57
N LYS A 47 -11.01 -8.47 -2.01
CA LYS A 47 -11.22 -7.79 -0.72
C LYS A 47 -10.44 -8.47 0.41
N LYS A 48 -10.45 -9.80 0.48
CA LYS A 48 -9.68 -10.57 1.48
C LYS A 48 -8.18 -10.30 1.36
N VAL A 49 -7.64 -10.37 0.14
CA VAL A 49 -6.22 -10.12 -0.12
C VAL A 49 -5.82 -8.68 0.26
N LEU A 50 -6.68 -7.71 -0.01
CA LEU A 50 -6.45 -6.32 0.37
C LEU A 50 -6.40 -6.14 1.90
N GLU A 51 -7.30 -6.78 2.63
CA GLU A 51 -7.34 -6.76 4.10
C GLU A 51 -6.09 -7.44 4.69
N GLU A 52 -5.67 -8.58 4.15
CA GLU A 52 -4.41 -9.24 4.52
C GLU A 52 -3.19 -8.35 4.26
N LYS A 53 -3.15 -7.65 3.13
CA LYS A 53 -2.07 -6.72 2.83
C LYS A 53 -2.03 -5.59 3.85
N ARG A 54 -3.17 -4.97 4.16
CA ARG A 54 -3.27 -3.90 5.16
C ARG A 54 -2.81 -4.36 6.55
N THR A 55 -3.21 -5.55 6.98
CA THR A 55 -2.78 -6.08 8.28
C THR A 55 -1.28 -6.33 8.32
N LYS A 56 -0.69 -6.87 7.24
CA LYS A 56 0.76 -7.03 7.09
C LYS A 56 1.50 -5.69 7.10
N GLU A 57 1.01 -4.69 6.36
CA GLU A 57 1.57 -3.33 6.34
C GLU A 57 1.55 -2.70 7.74
N ILE A 58 0.44 -2.81 8.47
CA ILE A 58 0.34 -2.33 9.85
C ILE A 58 1.34 -3.05 10.76
N SER A 59 1.47 -4.38 10.62
CA SER A 59 2.43 -5.16 11.42
C SER A 59 3.88 -4.75 11.15
N LEU A 60 4.23 -4.53 9.88
CA LEU A 60 5.55 -4.06 9.48
C LEU A 60 5.82 -2.66 10.01
N ALA A 61 4.86 -1.74 9.89
CA ALA A 61 4.99 -0.39 10.44
C ALA A 61 5.18 -0.40 11.96
N LYS A 62 4.49 -1.30 12.69
CA LYS A 62 4.66 -1.46 14.14
C LYS A 62 6.06 -1.95 14.52
N ILE A 63 6.65 -2.87 13.76
CA ILE A 63 8.00 -3.41 14.04
C ILE A 63 9.08 -2.40 13.63
N THR A 64 8.91 -1.75 12.48
CA THR A 64 9.93 -0.88 11.90
C THR A 64 10.04 0.45 12.65
N ARG A 65 8.96 0.98 13.25
CA ARG A 65 8.99 2.23 14.03
C ARG A 65 10.00 2.20 15.19
N PRO A 66 9.98 1.20 16.10
CA PRO A 66 11.03 1.02 17.11
C PRO A 66 12.41 0.76 16.49
N GLN A 67 12.47 -0.10 15.46
CA GLN A 67 13.74 -0.53 14.88
C GLN A 67 14.48 0.61 14.15
N LEU A 68 13.74 1.54 13.52
CA LEU A 68 14.30 2.74 12.89
C LEU A 68 14.79 3.72 13.95
N LEU A 69 14.07 3.84 15.07
CA LEU A 69 14.51 4.63 16.22
C LEU A 69 15.78 4.05 16.85
N ASP A 70 15.86 2.72 16.99
CA ASP A 70 17.05 2.00 17.48
C ASP A 70 18.26 2.17 16.55
N HIS A 71 18.06 2.10 15.23
CA HIS A 71 19.14 2.31 14.25
C HIS A 71 19.64 3.76 14.26
N VAL A 72 18.74 4.74 14.27
CA VAL A 72 19.10 6.16 14.39
C VAL A 72 19.78 6.40 15.74
N ALA A 73 19.28 5.77 16.80
CA ALA A 73 19.87 5.84 18.11
C ALA A 73 21.30 5.31 18.09
N GLN A 74 21.56 4.11 17.57
CA GLN A 74 22.89 3.51 17.48
C GLN A 74 23.87 4.26 16.56
N GLN A 75 23.38 4.88 15.49
CA GLN A 75 24.23 5.60 14.52
C GLN A 75 24.59 7.02 15.00
N LYS A 76 23.64 7.76 15.57
CA LYS A 76 23.84 9.16 15.97
C LYS A 76 24.20 9.32 17.43
N PHE A 77 23.71 8.43 18.28
CA PHE A 77 24.11 8.36 19.67
C PHE A 77 24.95 7.10 19.81
N THR A 78 26.14 7.17 20.38
CA THR A 78 26.95 5.98 20.67
C THR A 78 26.35 5.14 21.82
N LEU A 79 25.02 4.96 21.82
CA LEU A 79 24.26 4.17 22.75
C LEU A 79 24.49 2.70 22.42
N LYS A 80 25.60 2.16 22.93
CA LYS A 80 25.72 0.72 23.15
C LYS A 80 24.58 0.31 24.08
N LYS A 81 23.90 -0.80 23.76
CA LYS A 81 22.83 -1.37 24.57
C LYS A 81 23.32 -1.47 26.03
N VAL A 82 22.70 -0.70 26.94
CA VAL A 82 23.16 -0.58 28.33
C VAL A 82 23.10 -1.96 28.98
N GLN A 83 24.26 -2.54 29.25
CA GLN A 83 24.38 -3.78 30.02
C GLN A 83 24.30 -3.42 31.51
N ALA A 84 23.64 -4.27 32.31
CA ALA A 84 23.32 -4.00 33.71
C ALA A 84 24.52 -3.65 34.61
N ASN A 85 25.75 -3.93 34.17
CA ASN A 85 27.00 -3.69 34.91
C ASN A 85 27.94 -2.67 34.23
N GLN A 86 27.44 -1.74 33.41
CA GLN A 86 28.27 -0.74 32.75
C GLN A 86 28.28 0.60 33.52
N ILE A 87 29.45 1.05 33.98
CA ILE A 87 29.64 2.34 34.67
C ILE A 87 29.76 3.46 33.63
N ILE A 88 28.85 4.43 33.67
CA ILE A 88 28.83 5.60 32.77
C ILE A 88 29.57 6.76 33.45
N HIS A 89 30.65 7.24 32.85
CA HIS A 89 31.36 8.42 33.32
C HIS A 89 30.66 9.68 32.77
N LEU A 90 29.83 10.32 33.60
CA LEU A 90 29.31 11.66 33.34
C LEU A 90 30.37 12.67 33.78
N SER A 91 31.32 13.00 32.91
CA SER A 91 32.24 14.11 33.16
C SER A 91 31.47 15.41 33.03
N GLY A 92 31.05 15.98 34.16
CA GLY A 92 30.55 17.34 34.23
C GLY A 92 31.70 18.31 34.03
N GLU A 93 31.81 18.88 32.83
CA GLU A 93 32.64 20.04 32.59
C GLU A 93 31.84 21.28 33.03
N PRO A 94 32.28 22.05 34.04
CA PRO A 94 31.64 23.31 34.38
C PRO A 94 32.00 24.32 33.28
N ASP A 95 31.06 24.55 32.37
CA ASP A 95 31.21 25.51 31.29
C ASP A 95 31.36 26.94 31.84
N ASN A 96 32.62 27.39 31.91
CA ASN A 96 33.09 28.74 32.22
C ASN A 96 32.71 29.74 31.12
N VAL A 97 31.41 30.00 30.93
CA VAL A 97 30.91 30.93 29.89
C VAL A 97 30.57 32.32 30.47
N VAL A 98 30.64 32.53 31.79
CA VAL A 98 30.15 33.78 32.42
C VAL A 98 31.20 34.91 32.49
N GLU A 99 32.51 34.65 32.49
CA GLU A 99 33.50 35.72 32.75
C GLU A 99 33.81 36.63 31.55
N LYS A 100 33.71 36.17 30.30
CA LYS A 100 34.13 36.98 29.14
C LYS A 100 33.16 38.10 28.73
N ALA A 101 31.98 38.18 29.34
CA ALA A 101 30.99 39.22 29.04
C ALA A 101 31.12 40.49 29.91
N ALA A 102 31.81 40.42 31.06
CA ALA A 102 31.93 41.54 31.99
C ALA A 102 33.08 42.51 31.62
N ASP A 103 34.22 42.01 31.16
CA ASP A 103 35.42 42.83 30.93
C ASP A 103 35.33 43.76 29.71
N LYS A 104 34.49 43.45 28.72
CA LYS A 104 34.35 44.31 27.53
C LYS A 104 33.52 45.58 27.75
N LYS A 105 32.79 45.70 28.87
CA LYS A 105 31.98 46.90 29.17
C LYS A 105 32.72 47.97 29.98
N ILE A 106 33.87 47.65 30.57
CA ILE A 106 34.62 48.59 31.43
C ILE A 106 35.63 49.42 30.60
N ALA A 107 36.15 48.89 29.49
CA ALA A 107 37.19 49.55 28.69
C ALA A 107 36.71 50.69 27.73
N LYS A 108 35.48 51.21 27.87
CA LYS A 108 34.94 52.29 27.00
C LYS A 108 34.40 53.51 27.75
N LYS A 109 34.76 53.72 29.02
CA LYS A 109 34.24 54.86 29.81
C LYS A 109 35.28 55.86 30.31
N ASP A 110 36.52 55.84 29.84
CA ASP A 110 37.50 56.88 30.18
C ASP A 110 38.31 57.28 28.93
N LEU A 111 37.77 58.22 28.15
CA LEU A 111 38.52 59.25 27.41
C LEU A 111 37.59 60.42 27.06
#